data_AF-A0A7X8VEF3-F1
#
_entry.id   AF-A0A7X8VEF3-F1
#
_cell.length_a   1.000
_cell.length_b   1.000
_cell.length_c   1.000
_cell.angle_alpha   90.00
_cell.angle_beta   90.00
_cell.angle_gamma   90.00
#
_symmetry.space_group_name_H-M   'P 1'
#
loop_
_entity.id
_entity.type
_entity.pdbx_description
1 polymer ?
#
loop_
_entity_poly.entity_id
_entity_poly.type
_entity_poly.pdbx_seq_one_letter_code
_entity_poly.pdbx_strand_id
1 'polypeptide(L)'
;MKDILAVEILKLKNSKILWIAVLAPAFIVVQGGLNLIRYYDLFTGAGQDVWAQLYTQSMIFYVSILYPILISIIITLIARIENLNSCWKYYFSLPVDRGKIYIVKFIMACAIMFIDVLAFILSVIAVGKLIGINGPVPYVQFS
;
A
#
# COMPACT_ATOMS: atom_id res chain seq x y z
N MET A 1 -15.23 -18.20 -13.49
CA MET A 1 -14.13 -17.27 -13.11
C MET A 1 -14.69 -16.06 -12.34
N LYS A 2 -15.70 -15.36 -12.86
CA LYS A 2 -16.34 -14.22 -12.17
C LYS A 2 -16.84 -14.56 -10.75
N ASP A 3 -17.42 -15.75 -10.56
CA ASP A 3 -17.97 -16.15 -9.25
C ASP A 3 -16.89 -16.38 -8.20
N ILE A 4 -15.74 -16.95 -8.59
CA ILE A 4 -14.59 -17.17 -7.71
C ILE A 4 -14.00 -15.82 -7.25
N LEU A 5 -13.90 -14.87 -8.19
CA LEU A 5 -13.36 -13.55 -7.93
C LEU A 5 -14.26 -12.73 -7.00
N ALA A 6 -15.59 -12.83 -7.17
CA ALA A 6 -16.56 -12.18 -6.28
C ALA A 6 -16.50 -12.73 -4.84
N VAL A 7 -16.38 -14.05 -4.68
CA VAL A 7 -16.22 -14.70 -3.37
C VAL A 7 -14.94 -14.26 -2.67
N GLU A 8 -13.83 -14.22 -3.42
CA GLU A 8 -12.54 -13.76 -2.88
C GLU A 8 -12.57 -12.27 -2.47
N ILE A 9 -13.21 -11.39 -3.25
CA ILE A 9 -13.41 -9.98 -2.86
C ILE A 9 -14.24 -9.87 -1.56
N LEU A 10 -15.29 -10.67 -1.40
CA LEU A 10 -16.10 -10.68 -0.17
C LEU A 10 -15.28 -11.10 1.05
N LYS A 11 -14.36 -12.06 0.91
CA LYS A 11 -13.42 -12.44 1.99
C LYS A 11 -12.52 -11.27 2.38
N LEU A 12 -12.03 -10.49 1.43
CA LEU A 12 -11.22 -9.28 1.72
C LEU A 12 -12.03 -8.17 2.36
N LYS A 13 -13.27 -7.96 1.91
CA LYS A 13 -14.13 -6.89 2.44
C LYS A 13 -14.43 -7.10 3.93
N ASN A 14 -14.60 -8.36 4.34
CA ASN A 14 -14.74 -8.72 5.76
C ASN A 14 -13.39 -8.81 6.49
N SER A 15 -12.28 -8.68 5.78
CA SER A 15 -10.94 -8.67 6.35
C SER A 15 -10.48 -7.24 6.64
N LYS A 16 -9.69 -7.08 7.69
CA LYS A 16 -9.01 -5.80 7.99
C LYS A 16 -7.80 -5.53 7.08
N ILE A 17 -7.55 -6.39 6.09
CA ILE A 17 -6.42 -6.28 5.14
C ILE A 17 -6.37 -4.92 4.44
N LEU A 18 -7.50 -4.43 3.92
CA LEU A 18 -7.53 -3.13 3.22
C LEU A 18 -7.20 -1.97 4.16
N TRP A 19 -7.63 -2.02 5.41
CA TRP A 19 -7.26 -1.02 6.41
C TRP A 19 -5.75 -1.00 6.66
N ILE A 20 -5.12 -2.17 6.76
CA ILE A 20 -3.67 -2.27 6.95
C ILE A 20 -2.94 -1.68 5.73
N ALA A 21 -3.36 -2.04 4.52
CA ALA A 21 -2.77 -1.56 3.26
C ALA A 21 -2.92 -0.05 3.04
N VAL A 22 -3.90 0.61 3.66
CA VAL A 22 -4.07 2.07 3.53
C VAL A 22 -3.41 2.83 4.68
N LEU A 23 -3.51 2.32 5.91
CA LEU A 23 -3.00 3.02 7.10
C LEU A 23 -1.47 2.91 7.22
N ALA A 24 -0.89 1.79 6.81
CA ALA A 24 0.55 1.58 6.86
C ALA A 24 1.35 2.64 6.06
N PRO A 25 1.08 2.88 4.75
CA PRO A 25 1.80 3.89 3.99
C PRO A 25 1.52 5.31 4.51
N ALA A 26 0.29 5.59 4.96
CA ALA A 26 -0.06 6.87 5.55
C ALA A 26 0.79 7.19 6.79
N PHE A 27 1.03 6.20 7.65
CA PHE A 27 1.89 6.34 8.83
C PHE A 27 3.34 6.72 8.45
N ILE A 28 3.92 6.07 7.44
CA ILE A 28 5.28 6.37 6.96
C ILE A 28 5.35 7.80 6.40
N VAL A 29 4.33 8.23 5.66
CA VAL A 29 4.32 9.59 5.12
C VAL A 29 4.22 10.63 6.23
N VAL A 30 3.38 10.42 7.25
CA VAL A 30 3.31 11.31 8.41
C VAL A 30 4.65 11.38 9.12
N GLN A 31 5.34 10.25 9.30
CA GLN A 31 6.69 10.22 9.87
C GLN A 31 7.68 11.03 9.03
N GLY A 32 7.66 10.88 7.70
CA GLY A 32 8.50 11.66 6.79
C GLY A 32 8.21 13.17 6.86
N GLY A 33 6.94 13.55 6.94
CA GLY A 33 6.52 14.94 7.12
C GLY A 33 6.97 15.55 8.45
N LEU A 34 6.84 14.81 9.56
CA LEU A 34 7.34 15.23 10.86
C LEU A 34 8.87 15.39 10.88
N ASN A 35 9.58 14.51 10.19
CA ASN A 35 11.03 14.62 10.02
C ASN A 35 11.39 15.90 9.25
N LEU A 36 10.69 16.18 8.15
CA LEU A 36 10.89 17.38 7.35
C LEU A 36 10.65 18.66 8.15
N ILE A 37 9.56 18.74 8.92
CA ILE A 37 9.28 19.90 9.78
C ILE A 37 10.39 20.10 10.81
N ARG A 38 10.87 19.02 11.43
CA ARG A 38 11.91 19.08 12.46
C ARG A 38 13.26 19.58 11.93
N TYR A 39 13.58 19.24 10.69
CA TYR A 39 14.86 19.59 10.06
C TYR A 39 14.67 20.59 8.89
N TYR A 40 13.61 21.40 8.96
CA TYR A 40 13.20 22.27 7.88
C TYR A 40 14.32 23.21 7.43
N ASP A 41 14.99 23.89 8.36
CA ASP A 41 16.09 24.81 8.06
C ASP A 41 17.29 24.11 7.42
N LEU A 42 17.52 22.85 7.78
CA LEU A 42 18.64 22.04 7.29
C LEU A 42 18.39 21.55 5.85
N PHE A 43 17.12 21.25 5.52
CA PHE A 43 16.73 20.76 4.20
C PHE A 43 16.34 21.88 3.22
N THR A 44 15.83 23.01 3.71
CA THR A 44 15.35 24.12 2.86
C THR A 44 16.31 25.31 2.79
N GLY A 45 17.30 25.38 3.68
CA GLY A 45 18.31 26.45 3.68
C GLY A 45 19.18 26.53 2.43
N ALA A 46 19.22 25.47 1.62
CA ALA A 46 19.95 25.41 0.35
C ALA A 46 19.07 25.60 -0.91
N GLY A 47 17.79 26.00 -0.76
CA GLY A 47 16.87 26.20 -1.88
C GLY A 47 16.35 24.89 -2.51
N GLN A 48 16.37 23.78 -1.76
CA GLN A 48 15.87 22.50 -2.24
C GLN A 48 14.34 22.44 -2.20
N ASP A 49 13.75 21.69 -3.14
CA ASP A 49 12.29 21.52 -3.22
C ASP A 49 11.77 20.71 -2.03
N VAL A 50 10.93 21.36 -1.23
CA VAL A 50 10.29 20.81 -0.03
C VAL A 50 9.41 19.60 -0.37
N TRP A 51 8.78 19.59 -1.55
CA TRP A 51 7.99 18.45 -2.01
C TRP A 51 8.85 17.24 -2.34
N ALA A 52 9.96 17.45 -3.04
CA ALA A 52 10.93 16.39 -3.35
C ALA A 52 11.54 15.80 -2.08
N GLN A 53 11.80 16.64 -1.08
CA GLN A 53 12.27 16.20 0.23
C GLN A 53 11.23 15.36 0.99
N LEU A 54 9.98 15.83 1.05
CA LEU A 54 8.89 15.05 1.66
C LEU A 54 8.77 13.67 1.00
N TYR A 55 8.75 13.63 -0.33
CA TYR A 55 8.67 12.38 -1.09
C TYR A 55 9.87 11.48 -0.79
N THR A 56 11.10 11.99 -0.88
CA THR A 56 12.32 11.19 -0.71
C THR A 56 12.40 10.59 0.70
N GLN A 57 12.13 11.39 1.73
CA GLN A 57 12.16 10.94 3.12
C GLN A 57 11.10 9.86 3.39
N SER A 58 9.90 9.98 2.81
CA SER A 58 8.87 8.95 2.94
C SER A 58 9.16 7.71 2.09
N MET A 59 9.67 7.89 0.86
CA MET A 59 9.92 6.84 -0.13
C MET A 59 10.98 5.85 0.35
N ILE A 60 12.07 6.33 0.98
CA ILE A 60 13.17 5.46 1.44
C ILE A 60 12.66 4.44 2.46
N PHE A 61 11.91 4.86 3.47
CA PHE A 61 11.34 3.95 4.47
C PHE A 61 10.22 3.08 3.91
N TYR A 62 9.40 3.64 3.02
CA TYR A 62 8.32 2.92 2.38
C TYR A 62 8.84 1.74 1.55
N VAL A 63 9.74 1.97 0.59
CA VAL A 63 10.22 0.93 -0.32
C VAL A 63 11.15 -0.06 0.37
N SER A 64 12.05 0.42 1.25
CA SER A 64 13.10 -0.44 1.83
C SER A 64 12.58 -1.35 2.93
N ILE A 65 11.57 -0.90 3.70
CA ILE A 65 11.10 -1.61 4.90
C ILE A 65 9.62 -1.94 4.77
N LEU A 66 8.76 -0.93 4.60
CA LEU A 66 7.33 -1.15 4.73
C LEU A 66 6.78 -2.05 3.63
N TYR A 67 7.16 -1.80 2.38
CA TYR A 67 6.65 -2.51 1.20
C TYR A 67 6.92 -4.02 1.23
N PRO A 68 8.16 -4.51 1.43
CA PRO A 68 8.42 -5.95 1.50
C PRO A 68 7.75 -6.63 2.71
N ILE A 69 7.68 -5.94 3.85
CA ILE A 69 6.99 -6.44 5.04
C ILE A 69 5.49 -6.54 4.78
N LEU A 70 4.90 -5.53 4.16
CA LEU A 70 3.48 -5.49 3.84
C LEU A 70 3.12 -6.61 2.86
N ILE A 71 3.90 -6.81 1.79
CA ILE A 71 3.71 -7.95 0.86
C ILE A 71 3.65 -9.27 1.63
N SER A 72 4.62 -9.50 2.52
CA SER A 72 4.71 -10.72 3.32
C SER A 72 3.48 -10.91 4.23
N ILE A 73 3.03 -9.83 4.88
CA ILE A 73 1.84 -9.83 5.73
C ILE A 73 0.59 -10.14 4.90
N ILE A 74 0.40 -9.48 3.75
CA ILE A 74 -0.78 -9.65 2.91
C ILE A 74 -0.88 -11.08 2.38
N ILE A 75 0.22 -11.65 1.87
CA ILE A 75 0.27 -13.04 1.43
C ILE A 75 -0.04 -13.99 2.59
N THR A 76 0.54 -13.75 3.77
CA THR A 76 0.31 -14.57 4.96
C THR A 76 -1.15 -14.50 5.42
N LEU A 77 -1.77 -13.32 5.39
CA LEU A 77 -3.17 -13.14 5.78
C LEU A 77 -4.13 -13.81 4.79
N ILE A 78 -3.85 -13.73 3.49
CA ILE A 78 -4.61 -14.45 2.47
C ILE A 78 -4.50 -15.96 2.72
N ALA A 79 -3.29 -16.49 2.97
CA ALA A 79 -3.09 -17.90 3.30
C ALA A 79 -3.80 -18.31 4.61
N ARG A 80 -3.81 -17.43 5.61
CA ARG A 80 -4.48 -17.67 6.90
C ARG A 80 -5.99 -17.78 6.73
N ILE A 81 -6.62 -16.89 5.95
CA ILE A 81 -8.06 -16.93 5.66
C ILE A 81 -8.44 -18.29 5.05
N GLU A 82 -7.59 -18.83 4.19
CA GLU A 82 -7.81 -20.11 3.54
C GLU A 82 -7.70 -21.31 4.49
N ASN A 83 -6.71 -21.27 5.39
CA ASN A 83 -6.52 -22.33 6.38
C ASN A 83 -7.61 -22.32 7.46
N LEU A 84 -8.02 -21.15 7.95
CA LEU A 84 -9.04 -21.01 8.98
C LEU A 84 -10.43 -21.45 8.50
N ASN A 85 -10.78 -21.12 7.26
CA ASN A 85 -12.09 -21.46 6.72
C ASN A 85 -12.18 -22.88 6.15
N SER A 86 -11.13 -23.71 6.31
CA SER A 86 -11.01 -25.02 5.66
C SER A 86 -11.34 -24.97 4.15
N CYS A 87 -11.15 -23.81 3.50
CA CYS A 87 -11.55 -23.55 2.12
C CYS A 87 -10.90 -24.55 1.16
N TRP A 88 -9.69 -25.03 1.50
CA TRP A 88 -8.99 -26.08 0.77
C TRP A 88 -9.84 -27.35 0.58
N LYS A 89 -10.57 -27.79 1.61
CA LYS A 89 -11.43 -28.99 1.52
C LYS A 89 -12.60 -28.78 0.55
N TYR A 90 -13.14 -27.57 0.50
CA TYR A 90 -14.21 -27.19 -0.42
C TYR A 90 -13.70 -27.01 -1.87
N TYR A 91 -12.49 -26.49 -2.04
CA TYR A 91 -11.84 -26.40 -3.34
C TYR A 91 -11.53 -27.79 -3.92
N PHE A 92 -11.27 -28.80 -3.10
CA PHE A 92 -11.04 -30.17 -3.56
C PHE A 92 -12.31 -30.91 -4.02
N SER A 93 -13.50 -30.48 -3.57
CA SER A 93 -14.77 -31.07 -4.03
C SER A 93 -15.36 -30.39 -5.27
N LEU A 94 -14.83 -29.22 -5.65
CA LEU A 94 -15.26 -28.48 -6.84
C LEU A 94 -14.44 -28.89 -8.08
N PRO A 95 -15.05 -29.03 -9.27
CA PRO A 95 -14.35 -29.33 -10.51
C PRO A 95 -13.64 -28.08 -11.08
N VAL A 96 -12.80 -27.44 -10.26
CA VAL A 96 -12.11 -26.20 -10.60
C VAL A 96 -10.60 -26.45 -10.64
N ASP A 97 -9.97 -25.98 -11.71
CA ASP A 97 -8.52 -26.07 -11.85
C ASP A 97 -7.78 -25.28 -10.76
N ARG A 98 -6.79 -25.92 -10.14
CA ARG A 98 -6.02 -25.36 -9.03
C ARG A 98 -5.19 -24.16 -9.49
N GLY A 99 -4.65 -24.20 -10.71
CA GLY A 99 -3.86 -23.11 -11.29
C GLY A 99 -4.65 -21.81 -11.36
N LYS A 100 -5.91 -21.87 -11.79
CA LYS A 100 -6.82 -20.70 -11.83
C LYS A 100 -7.03 -20.07 -10.45
N ILE A 101 -7.12 -20.86 -9.37
CA ILE A 101 -7.30 -20.34 -8.01
C ILE A 101 -6.05 -19.57 -7.56
N TYR A 102 -4.85 -20.09 -7.82
CA TYR A 102 -3.61 -19.39 -7.50
C TYR A 102 -3.45 -18.08 -8.29
N ILE A 103 -3.80 -18.08 -9.58
CA ILE A 103 -3.75 -16.88 -10.41
C ILE A 103 -4.71 -15.80 -9.87
N VAL A 104 -5.94 -16.16 -9.50
CA VAL A 104 -6.91 -15.21 -8.93
C VAL A 104 -6.37 -14.60 -7.64
N LYS A 105 -5.79 -15.41 -6.74
CA LYS A 105 -5.20 -14.94 -5.48
C LYS A 105 -3.99 -14.04 -5.71
N PHE A 106 -3.17 -14.34 -6.72
CA PHE A 106 -2.04 -13.51 -7.09
C PHE A 106 -2.50 -12.14 -7.61
N ILE A 107 -3.43 -12.11 -8.56
CA ILE A 107 -4.01 -10.86 -9.09
C ILE A 107 -4.59 -9.99 -7.97
N MET A 108 -5.26 -10.63 -7.02
CA MET A 108 -5.87 -9.97 -5.88
C MET A 108 -4.84 -9.41 -4.89
N ALA A 109 -3.75 -10.14 -4.61
CA ALA A 109 -2.63 -9.61 -3.84
C ALA A 109 -1.99 -8.40 -4.55
N CYS A 110 -1.77 -8.49 -5.87
CA CYS A 110 -1.28 -7.37 -6.67
C CYS A 110 -2.22 -6.17 -6.62
N ALA A 111 -3.55 -6.38 -6.70
CA ALA A 111 -4.53 -5.31 -6.60
C ALA A 111 -4.51 -4.61 -5.23
N ILE A 112 -4.33 -5.36 -4.15
CA ILE A 112 -4.17 -4.78 -2.80
C ILE A 112 -2.88 -3.95 -2.71
N MET A 113 -1.77 -4.46 -3.24
CA MET A 113 -0.52 -3.70 -3.26
C MET A 113 -0.60 -2.46 -4.16
N PHE A 114 -1.38 -2.51 -5.23
CA PHE A 114 -1.64 -1.33 -6.06
C PHE A 114 -2.43 -0.26 -5.28
N ILE A 115 -3.43 -0.66 -4.49
CA ILE A 115 -4.16 0.25 -3.59
C ILE A 115 -3.22 0.86 -2.54
N ASP A 116 -2.29 0.08 -1.99
CA ASP A 116 -1.28 0.57 -1.04
C ASP A 116 -0.38 1.66 -1.65
N VAL A 117 0.09 1.48 -2.89
CA VAL A 117 0.87 2.51 -3.61
C VAL A 117 0.02 3.77 -3.85
N LEU A 118 -1.25 3.63 -4.24
CA LEU A 118 -2.14 4.77 -4.39
C LEU A 118 -2.36 5.50 -3.06
N ALA A 119 -2.53 4.74 -1.96
CA ALA A 119 -2.68 5.31 -0.62
C ALA A 119 -1.41 6.06 -0.19
N PHE A 120 -0.22 5.56 -0.52
CA PHE A 120 1.04 6.27 -0.31
C PHE A 120 1.07 7.60 -1.06
N ILE A 121 0.79 7.61 -2.37
CA ILE A 121 0.78 8.83 -3.18
C ILE A 121 -0.21 9.86 -2.63
N LEU A 122 -1.45 9.43 -2.33
CA LEU A 122 -2.48 10.30 -1.75
C LEU A 122 -2.05 10.86 -0.40
N SER A 123 -1.38 10.05 0.43
CA SER A 123 -0.88 10.47 1.73
C SER A 123 0.21 11.54 1.59
N VAL A 124 1.14 11.40 0.63
CA VAL A 124 2.19 12.42 0.37
C VAL A 124 1.56 13.76 0.01
N ILE A 125 0.56 13.75 -0.87
CA ILE A 125 -0.17 14.96 -1.27
C ILE A 125 -0.91 15.57 -0.08
N ALA A 126 -1.61 14.74 0.71
CA ALA A 126 -2.37 15.19 1.88
C ALA A 126 -1.45 15.82 2.94
N VAL A 127 -0.35 15.14 3.30
CA VAL A 127 0.60 15.63 4.29
C VAL A 127 1.32 16.90 3.79
N GLY A 128 1.75 16.96 2.54
CA GLY A 128 2.39 18.17 2.01
C GLY A 128 1.47 19.39 2.02
N LYS A 129 0.17 19.20 1.75
CA LYS A 129 -0.84 20.26 1.90
C LYS A 129 -1.05 20.66 3.36
N LEU A 130 -1.09 19.70 4.30
CA LEU A 130 -1.26 19.97 5.73
C LEU A 130 -0.07 20.73 6.34
N ILE A 131 1.14 20.47 5.85
CA ILE A 131 2.37 21.18 6.27
C ILE A 131 2.40 22.61 5.70
N GLY A 132 1.57 22.93 4.71
CA GLY A 132 1.51 24.26 4.11
C GLY A 132 2.65 24.54 3.14
N ILE A 133 3.13 23.51 2.43
CA ILE A 133 4.18 23.68 1.42
C ILE A 133 3.64 24.58 0.29
N ASN A 134 4.16 25.82 0.22
CA ASN A 134 3.81 26.79 -0.80
C ASN A 134 4.55 26.47 -2.11
N GLY A 135 3.89 25.74 -3.01
CA GLY A 135 4.41 25.41 -4.34
C GLY A 135 3.49 24.45 -5.08
N PRO A 136 3.53 24.41 -6.43
CA PRO A 136 2.77 23.44 -7.20
C PRO A 136 3.21 22.04 -6.77
N VAL A 137 2.25 21.15 -6.49
CA VAL A 137 2.55 19.74 -6.29
C VAL A 137 3.32 19.27 -7.54
N PRO A 138 4.46 18.58 -7.39
CA PRO A 138 5.37 18.29 -8.51
C PRO A 138 4.79 17.17 -9.38
N TYR A 139 3.79 17.51 -10.19
CA TYR A 139 3.26 16.63 -11.25
C TYR A 139 4.13 16.70 -12.52
N VAL A 140 5.00 17.72 -12.64
CA VAL A 140 5.48 18.24 -13.93
C VAL A 140 7.02 18.18 -14.12
N GLN A 141 7.80 17.72 -13.14
CA GLN A 141 9.27 17.73 -13.26
C GLN A 141 9.90 16.42 -13.79
N PHE A 142 9.08 15.44 -14.20
CA PHE A 142 9.54 14.17 -14.77
C PHE A 142 9.47 14.12 -16.31
N SER A 143 9.41 15.28 -16.99
CA SER A 143 9.52 15.37 -18.46
C SER A 143 10.96 15.55 -18.92
#